data_AF-A0A2D5WM53-F1
#
_entry.id   AF-A0A2D5WM53-F1
#
_cell.length_a   1.000
_cell.length_b   1.000
_cell.length_c   1.000
_cell.angle_alpha   90.00
_cell.angle_beta   90.00
_cell.angle_gamma   90.00
#
_symmetry.space_group_name_H-M   'P 1'
#
loop_
_entity.id
_entity.type
_entity.pdbx_description
1 polymer ?
#
loop_
_entity_poly.entity_id
_entity_poly.type
_entity_poly.pdbx_seq_one_letter_code
_entity_poly.pdbx_strand_id
1 'polypeptide(L)'
;MQYEVSKIGKDSLNLNRRLVLTVVSLYCFAFGTALLGFSIYLFLESSGFVNQAFISWTGQGLFWSLITLFVSLFILFLPVEFFNEYFIENSSFKNLLTNIVSVIFISLFFLVIFQILLRNQNIFVNEYLVIARAVSFSGFIAIPLILFLFHNFGKNILFIKKYSYSLVLIIWIVSTQIFL
;
A
#
# COMPACT_ATOMS: atom_id res chain seq x y z
N MET A 1 -0.99 -26.70 -41.43
CA MET A 1 -0.82 -25.33 -40.89
C MET A 1 -2.08 -24.74 -40.24
N GLN A 2 -3.17 -25.51 -40.00
CA GLN A 2 -4.37 -25.02 -39.28
C GLN A 2 -4.46 -25.48 -37.82
N TYR A 3 -3.60 -26.41 -37.39
CA TYR A 3 -3.64 -27.00 -36.03
C TYR A 3 -2.89 -26.18 -34.96
N GLU A 4 -2.05 -25.21 -35.34
CA GLU A 4 -1.33 -24.39 -34.36
C GLU A 4 -2.10 -23.13 -33.94
N VAL A 5 -3.01 -22.64 -34.78
CA VAL A 5 -3.78 -21.41 -34.49
C VAL A 5 -4.85 -21.65 -33.43
N SER A 6 -5.35 -22.89 -33.27
CA SER A 6 -6.38 -23.23 -32.29
C SER A 6 -5.86 -23.40 -30.85
N LYS A 7 -4.54 -23.40 -30.63
CA LYS A 7 -3.95 -23.50 -29.29
C LYS A 7 -3.69 -22.15 -28.63
N ILE A 8 -3.92 -21.05 -29.35
CA ILE A 8 -3.79 -19.67 -28.86
C ILE A 8 -5.04 -19.25 -28.04
N GLY A 9 -6.15 -20.00 -28.13
CA GLY A 9 -7.44 -19.62 -27.55
C GLY A 9 -7.72 -20.08 -26.11
N LYS A 10 -6.76 -20.65 -25.37
CA LYS A 10 -7.03 -21.25 -24.05
C LYS A 10 -5.94 -21.09 -22.99
N ASP A 11 -5.01 -20.16 -23.16
CA ASP A 11 -4.36 -19.57 -21.99
C ASP A 11 -5.33 -18.57 -21.38
N SER A 12 -6.33 -19.10 -20.65
CA SER A 12 -7.14 -18.31 -19.74
C SER A 12 -6.19 -17.37 -18.99
N LEU A 13 -6.51 -16.07 -18.95
CA LEU A 13 -5.88 -15.09 -18.07
C LEU A 13 -6.09 -15.57 -16.63
N ASN A 14 -5.27 -16.52 -16.21
CA ASN A 14 -5.27 -17.05 -14.87
C ASN A 14 -4.53 -16.00 -14.07
N LEU A 15 -5.26 -14.97 -13.67
CA LEU A 15 -4.81 -13.96 -12.73
C LEU A 15 -4.18 -14.71 -11.57
N ASN A 16 -2.86 -14.56 -11.43
CA ASN A 16 -2.15 -15.29 -10.39
C ASN A 16 -2.61 -14.71 -9.06
N ARG A 17 -3.57 -15.37 -8.43
CA ARG A 17 -4.22 -14.94 -7.17
C ARG A 17 -3.19 -14.60 -6.11
N ARG A 18 -2.06 -15.32 -6.11
CA ARG A 18 -0.89 -15.05 -5.27
C ARG A 18 -0.37 -13.63 -5.42
N LEU A 19 -0.07 -13.22 -6.66
CA LEU A 19 0.43 -11.88 -6.98
C LEU A 19 -0.54 -10.78 -6.54
N VAL A 20 -1.84 -10.99 -6.77
CA VAL A 20 -2.87 -10.03 -6.34
C VAL A 20 -2.89 -9.90 -4.81
N LEU A 21 -2.86 -11.03 -4.08
CA LEU A 21 -2.82 -11.03 -2.61
C LEU A 21 -1.54 -10.40 -2.05
N THR A 22 -0.39 -10.61 -2.71
CA THR A 22 0.87 -9.95 -2.34
C THR A 22 0.79 -8.43 -2.54
N VAL A 23 0.09 -7.95 -3.56
CA VAL A 23 -0.11 -6.51 -3.77
C VAL A 23 -1.08 -5.93 -2.73
N VAL A 24 -2.17 -6.65 -2.43
CA VAL A 24 -3.11 -6.24 -1.37
C VAL A 24 -2.39 -6.18 -0.02
N SER A 25 -1.51 -7.14 0.29
CA SER A 25 -0.74 -7.14 1.54
C SER A 25 0.18 -5.93 1.62
N LEU A 26 0.91 -5.60 0.55
CA LEU A 26 1.75 -4.40 0.47
C LEU A 26 0.94 -3.11 0.71
N TYR A 27 -0.23 -3.00 0.07
CA TYR A 27 -1.11 -1.85 0.25
C TYR A 27 -1.56 -1.70 1.70
N CYS A 28 -2.04 -2.79 2.32
CA CYS A 28 -2.46 -2.80 3.71
C CYS A 28 -1.31 -2.44 4.67
N PHE A 29 -0.09 -2.91 4.43
CA PHE A 29 1.06 -2.51 5.23
C PHE A 29 1.40 -1.04 5.06
N ALA A 30 1.44 -0.53 3.83
CA ALA A 30 1.74 0.89 3.57
C ALA A 30 0.68 1.80 4.22
N PHE A 31 -0.60 1.46 4.08
CA PHE A 31 -1.69 2.20 4.69
C PHE A 31 -1.68 2.11 6.23
N GLY A 32 -1.51 0.91 6.78
CA GLY A 32 -1.48 0.68 8.21
C GLY A 32 -0.31 1.38 8.90
N THR A 33 0.88 1.37 8.29
CA THR A 33 2.06 2.08 8.80
C THR A 33 1.91 3.60 8.72
N ALA A 34 1.30 4.14 7.66
CA ALA A 34 1.01 5.58 7.56
C ALA A 34 0.02 6.05 8.66
N LEU A 35 -1.03 5.26 8.92
CA LEU A 35 -1.96 5.53 10.03
C LEU A 35 -1.28 5.43 11.39
N LEU A 36 -0.36 4.48 11.57
CA LEU A 36 0.43 4.36 12.80
C LEU A 36 1.28 5.61 13.02
N GLY A 37 1.93 6.12 11.97
CA GLY A 37 2.69 7.37 12.01
C GLY A 37 1.82 8.55 12.43
N PHE A 38 0.61 8.65 11.89
CA PHE A 38 -0.35 9.70 12.27
C PHE A 38 -0.81 9.57 13.73
N SER A 39 -1.02 8.35 14.23
CA SER A 39 -1.33 8.10 15.65
C SER A 39 -0.23 8.62 16.58
N ILE A 40 1.04 8.34 16.25
CA ILE A 40 2.20 8.83 17.01
C ILE A 40 2.27 10.37 16.93
N TYR A 41 2.01 10.95 15.77
CA TYR A 41 1.98 12.39 15.60
C TYR A 41 0.93 13.06 16.52
N LEU A 42 -0.30 12.53 16.56
CA LEU A 42 -1.35 13.02 17.47
C LEU A 42 -0.97 12.86 18.96
N PHE A 43 -0.26 11.78 19.30
CA PHE A 43 0.24 11.58 20.66
C PHE A 43 1.27 12.65 21.06
N LEU A 44 2.20 12.97 20.15
CA LEU A 44 3.23 14.00 20.37
C LEU A 44 2.62 15.40 20.47
N GLU A 45 1.66 15.71 19.61
CA GLU A 45 0.90 16.97 19.63
C GLU A 45 0.12 17.10 20.95
N SER A 46 -0.51 16.02 21.42
CA SER A 46 -1.23 16.03 22.70
C SER A 46 -0.31 16.12 23.92
N SER A 47 0.93 15.66 23.81
CA SER A 47 1.93 15.74 24.88
C SER A 47 2.63 17.10 24.95
N GLY A 48 2.37 17.98 23.96
CA GLY A 48 2.97 19.31 23.88
C GLY A 48 4.38 19.34 23.31
N PHE A 49 4.84 18.25 22.69
CA PHE A 49 6.15 18.21 22.00
C PHE A 49 6.11 18.88 20.62
N VAL A 50 4.92 18.97 20.01
CA VAL A 50 4.68 19.56 18.69
C VAL A 50 3.57 20.61 18.78
N ASN A 51 3.62 21.61 17.90
CA ASN A 51 2.58 22.65 17.83
C ASN A 51 1.21 22.05 17.48
N GLN A 52 0.17 22.57 18.13
CA GLN A 52 -1.21 22.15 17.91
C GLN A 52 -1.70 22.64 16.55
N ALA A 53 -1.95 21.70 15.64
CA ALA A 53 -2.48 21.94 14.29
C ALA A 53 -3.86 21.32 14.10
N PHE A 54 -4.13 20.18 14.73
CA PHE A 54 -5.39 19.43 14.59
C PHE A 54 -6.17 19.35 15.90
N ILE A 55 -5.50 19.46 17.03
CA ILE A 55 -6.08 19.25 18.36
C ILE A 55 -6.49 20.60 18.97
N SER A 56 -7.76 20.73 19.38
CA SER A 56 -8.24 21.86 20.19
C SER A 56 -8.07 21.65 21.69
N TRP A 57 -8.01 20.39 22.15
CA TRP A 57 -7.82 20.04 23.56
C TRP A 57 -7.04 18.73 23.71
N THR A 58 -6.11 18.67 24.65
CA THR A 58 -5.23 17.50 24.87
C THR A 58 -5.98 16.18 25.02
N GLY A 59 -7.10 16.15 25.74
CA GLY A 59 -7.91 14.94 25.91
C GLY A 59 -8.45 14.38 24.59
N GLN A 60 -8.85 15.26 23.66
CA GLN A 60 -9.30 14.88 22.33
C GLN A 60 -8.15 14.26 21.53
N GLY A 61 -6.96 14.85 21.61
CA GLY A 61 -5.76 14.33 20.96
C GLY A 61 -5.38 12.92 21.39
N LEU A 62 -5.31 12.67 22.71
CA LEU A 62 -5.02 11.33 23.24
C LEU A 62 -6.07 10.30 22.83
N PHE A 63 -7.35 10.68 22.87
CA PHE A 63 -8.43 9.78 22.51
C PHE A 63 -8.35 9.35 21.05
N TRP A 64 -8.19 10.30 20.13
CA TRP A 64 -8.05 10.00 18.70
C TRP A 64 -6.73 9.30 18.37
N SER A 65 -5.64 9.60 19.08
CA SER A 65 -4.38 8.86 18.93
C SER A 65 -4.56 7.38 19.25
N LEU A 66 -5.20 7.04 20.38
CA LEU A 66 -5.47 5.65 20.78
C LEU A 66 -6.40 4.92 19.81
N ILE A 67 -7.48 5.56 19.35
CA ILE A 67 -8.36 4.97 18.33
C ILE A 67 -7.57 4.66 17.07
N THR A 68 -6.81 5.64 16.57
CA THR A 68 -6.01 5.47 15.36
C THR A 68 -4.96 4.37 15.53
N LEU A 69 -4.36 4.25 16.71
CA LEU A 69 -3.38 3.21 17.05
C LEU A 69 -4.00 1.82 16.90
N PHE A 70 -5.13 1.56 17.55
CA PHE A 70 -5.77 0.24 17.50
C PHE A 70 -6.30 -0.10 16.10
N VAL A 71 -6.86 0.87 15.39
CA VAL A 71 -7.28 0.69 13.99
C VAL A 71 -6.08 0.37 13.09
N SER A 72 -4.96 1.08 13.27
CA SER A 72 -3.73 0.82 12.51
C SER A 72 -3.18 -0.58 12.80
N LEU A 73 -3.11 -0.99 14.07
CA LEU A 73 -2.64 -2.33 14.44
C LEU A 73 -3.52 -3.43 13.83
N PHE A 74 -4.85 -3.23 13.84
CA PHE A 74 -5.78 -4.16 13.21
C PHE A 74 -5.54 -4.28 11.70
N ILE A 75 -5.34 -3.16 11.00
CA ILE A 75 -5.04 -3.16 9.56
C ILE A 75 -3.70 -3.84 9.26
N LEU A 76 -2.67 -3.61 10.09
CA LEU A 76 -1.36 -4.25 9.95
C LEU A 76 -1.41 -5.76 10.21
N PHE A 77 -2.34 -6.21 11.04
CA PHE A 77 -2.53 -7.63 11.33
C PHE A 77 -3.19 -8.39 10.16
N LEU A 78 -4.03 -7.73 9.35
CA LEU A 78 -4.74 -8.36 8.23
C LEU A 78 -3.78 -9.08 7.26
N PRO A 79 -2.70 -8.46 6.76
CA PRO A 79 -1.73 -9.16 5.95
C PRO A 79 -1.03 -10.31 6.62
N VAL A 80 -0.74 -10.15 7.92
CA VAL A 80 0.04 -11.11 8.70
C VAL A 80 -0.70 -12.44 8.80
N GLU A 81 -2.00 -12.37 9.08
CA GLU A 81 -2.82 -13.55 9.33
C GLU A 81 -3.38 -14.15 8.03
N PHE A 82 -3.85 -13.33 7.09
CA PHE A 82 -4.68 -13.82 5.98
C PHE A 82 -3.94 -14.02 4.65
N PHE A 83 -2.84 -13.30 4.39
CA PHE A 83 -2.23 -13.27 3.06
C PHE A 83 -0.99 -14.15 2.90
N ASN A 84 -0.26 -14.46 3.98
CA ASN A 84 0.82 -15.47 4.15
C ASN A 84 1.85 -15.67 2.99
N GLU A 85 1.90 -14.77 2.01
CA GLU A 85 2.76 -14.83 0.82
C GLU A 85 3.50 -13.49 0.65
N TYR A 86 4.70 -13.40 1.23
CA TYR A 86 5.56 -12.20 1.22
C TYR A 86 6.62 -12.24 0.12
N PHE A 87 6.26 -12.70 -1.08
CA PHE A 87 7.23 -12.85 -2.17
C PHE A 87 6.69 -12.30 -3.48
N ILE A 88 7.45 -11.39 -4.11
CA ILE A 88 7.12 -10.82 -5.42
C ILE A 88 7.92 -11.58 -6.49
N GLU A 89 7.24 -12.43 -7.26
CA GLU A 89 7.84 -13.12 -8.40
C GLU A 89 7.90 -12.21 -9.65
N ASN A 90 8.96 -11.42 -9.79
CA ASN A 90 9.22 -10.59 -11.00
C ASN A 90 10.14 -11.26 -12.03
N SER A 91 10.08 -12.60 -12.15
CA SER A 91 10.99 -13.38 -13.01
C SER A 91 10.68 -13.24 -14.52
N SER A 92 9.40 -13.16 -14.88
CA SER A 92 8.91 -13.02 -16.26
C SER A 92 8.30 -11.64 -16.50
N PHE A 93 8.39 -11.13 -17.73
CA PHE A 93 7.72 -9.90 -18.15
C PHE A 93 6.20 -9.98 -17.94
N LYS A 94 5.60 -11.17 -18.13
CA LYS A 94 4.17 -11.40 -17.85
C LYS A 94 3.82 -11.16 -16.38
N ASN A 95 4.68 -11.61 -15.46
CA ASN A 95 4.45 -11.42 -14.01
C ASN A 95 4.65 -9.97 -13.61
N LEU A 96 5.65 -9.28 -14.17
CA LEU A 96 5.83 -7.84 -13.97
C LEU A 96 4.59 -7.06 -14.42
N LEU A 97 4.11 -7.31 -15.64
CA LEU A 97 2.92 -6.64 -16.16
C LEU A 97 1.70 -6.90 -15.26
N THR A 98 1.52 -8.15 -14.83
CA THR A 98 0.44 -8.53 -13.91
C THR A 98 0.55 -7.81 -12.58
N ASN A 99 1.75 -7.69 -12.00
CA ASN A 99 1.99 -6.96 -10.75
C ASN A 99 1.69 -5.47 -10.90
N ILE A 100 2.18 -4.84 -11.97
CA ILE A 100 1.94 -3.41 -12.23
C ILE A 100 0.44 -3.14 -12.40
N VAL A 101 -0.24 -3.91 -13.24
CA VAL A 101 -1.68 -3.75 -13.47
C VAL A 101 -2.47 -3.99 -12.18
N SER A 102 -2.09 -5.01 -11.39
CA SER A 102 -2.73 -5.31 -10.11
C SER A 102 -2.55 -4.17 -9.10
N VAL A 103 -1.34 -3.61 -8.97
CA VAL A 103 -1.04 -2.46 -8.09
C VAL A 103 -1.87 -1.25 -8.47
N ILE A 104 -1.91 -0.92 -9.76
CA ILE A 104 -2.69 0.22 -10.26
C ILE A 104 -4.18 0.01 -9.94
N PHE A 105 -4.72 -1.17 -10.27
CA PHE A 105 -6.13 -1.47 -10.05
C PHE A 105 -6.50 -1.43 -8.57
N ILE A 106 -5.72 -2.07 -7.71
CA ILE A 106 -5.94 -2.12 -6.27
C ILE A 106 -5.85 -0.71 -5.67
N SER A 107 -4.85 0.07 -6.05
CA SER A 107 -4.68 1.43 -5.55
C SER A 107 -5.85 2.34 -5.95
N LEU A 108 -6.31 2.26 -7.20
CA LEU A 108 -7.48 3.02 -7.67
C LEU A 108 -8.78 2.57 -6.99
N PHE A 109 -8.94 1.25 -6.80
CA PHE A 109 -10.10 0.68 -6.13
C PHE A 109 -10.22 1.20 -4.69
N PHE A 110 -9.14 1.13 -3.91
CA PHE A 110 -9.13 1.64 -2.54
C PHE A 110 -9.30 3.17 -2.50
N LEU A 111 -8.70 3.90 -3.43
CA LEU A 111 -8.87 5.36 -3.52
C LEU A 111 -10.34 5.77 -3.68
N VAL A 112 -11.08 5.11 -4.58
CA VAL A 112 -12.51 5.40 -4.78
C VAL A 112 -13.33 5.00 -3.55
N ILE A 113 -13.06 3.84 -2.96
CA ILE A 113 -13.76 3.38 -1.76
C ILE A 113 -13.56 4.35 -0.59
N PHE A 114 -12.32 4.73 -0.30
CA PHE A 114 -12.04 5.63 0.81
C PHE A 114 -12.63 7.01 0.59
N GLN A 115 -12.66 7.52 -0.64
CA GLN A 115 -13.33 8.78 -0.95
C GLN A 115 -14.83 8.76 -0.68
N ILE A 116 -15.49 7.65 -1.00
CA ILE A 116 -16.94 7.52 -0.77
C ILE A 116 -17.21 7.33 0.73
N LEU A 117 -16.43 6.48 1.40
CA LEU A 117 -16.68 6.05 2.78
C LEU A 117 -16.28 7.12 3.82
N LEU A 118 -15.19 7.86 3.58
CA LEU A 118 -14.63 8.84 4.52
C LEU A 118 -14.99 10.29 4.17
N ARG A 119 -16.02 10.51 3.33
CA ARG A 119 -16.50 11.86 3.02
C ARG A 119 -17.23 12.45 4.23
N ASN A 120 -16.50 13.10 5.12
CA ASN A 120 -17.05 13.71 6.33
C ASN A 120 -16.37 15.06 6.63
N GLN A 121 -16.99 15.89 7.48
CA GLN A 121 -16.51 17.20 7.92
C GLN A 121 -15.58 17.14 9.14
N ASN A 122 -15.44 15.97 9.77
CA ASN A 122 -14.54 15.81 10.91
C ASN A 122 -13.06 15.92 10.47
N ILE A 123 -12.29 16.77 11.15
CA ILE A 123 -10.87 17.04 10.85
C ILE A 123 -10.06 15.74 10.77
N PHE A 124 -10.18 14.84 11.77
CA PHE A 124 -9.45 13.57 11.79
C PHE A 124 -9.82 12.63 10.62
N VAL A 125 -11.11 12.57 10.27
CA VAL A 125 -11.58 11.71 9.17
C VAL A 125 -11.09 12.24 7.83
N ASN A 126 -11.01 13.57 7.69
CA ASN A 126 -10.42 14.20 6.53
C ASN A 126 -8.92 13.89 6.41
N GLU A 127 -8.17 13.89 7.53
CA GLU A 127 -6.76 13.48 7.52
C GLU A 127 -6.59 12.00 7.14
N TYR A 128 -7.45 11.09 7.61
CA TYR A 128 -7.43 9.71 7.15
C TYR A 128 -7.67 9.60 5.63
N LEU A 129 -8.51 10.45 5.07
CA LEU A 129 -8.75 10.52 3.63
C LEU A 129 -7.52 11.06 2.89
N VAL A 130 -6.83 12.07 3.41
CA VAL A 130 -5.56 12.59 2.86
C VAL A 130 -4.51 11.48 2.83
N ILE A 131 -4.32 10.76 3.95
CA ILE A 131 -3.41 9.62 4.05
C ILE A 131 -3.77 8.51 3.05
N ALA A 132 -5.05 8.13 2.97
CA ALA A 132 -5.51 7.10 2.04
C ALA A 132 -5.25 7.49 0.58
N ARG A 133 -5.46 8.77 0.22
CA ARG A 133 -5.13 9.30 -1.11
C ARG A 133 -3.64 9.24 -1.38
N ALA A 134 -2.80 9.70 -0.45
CA ALA A 134 -1.34 9.71 -0.60
C ALA A 134 -0.78 8.28 -0.79
N VAL A 135 -1.25 7.31 0.01
CA VAL A 135 -0.86 5.90 -0.11
C VAL A 135 -1.27 5.32 -1.48
N SER A 136 -2.48 5.65 -1.94
CA SER A 136 -3.02 5.19 -3.23
C SER A 136 -2.29 5.83 -4.42
N PHE A 137 -1.98 7.12 -4.38
CA PHE A 137 -1.23 7.79 -5.45
C PHE A 137 0.23 7.31 -5.52
N SER A 138 0.88 7.14 -4.37
CA SER A 138 2.20 6.50 -4.29
C SER A 138 2.17 5.09 -4.88
N GLY A 139 1.13 4.30 -4.56
CA GLY A 139 0.90 2.98 -5.12
C GLY A 139 0.71 3.00 -6.64
N PHE A 140 -0.08 3.94 -7.14
CA PHE A 140 -0.36 4.10 -8.57
C PHE A 140 0.89 4.50 -9.38
N ILE A 141 1.75 5.37 -8.85
CA ILE A 141 2.84 6.00 -9.61
C ILE A 141 4.21 5.37 -9.28
N ALA A 142 4.58 5.38 -8.01
CA ALA A 142 5.93 5.03 -7.59
C ALA A 142 6.19 3.53 -7.70
N ILE A 143 5.23 2.70 -7.29
CA ILE A 143 5.43 1.24 -7.23
C ILE A 143 5.61 0.60 -8.61
N PRO A 144 4.81 0.94 -9.65
CA PRO A 144 5.08 0.47 -11.00
C PRO A 144 6.48 0.82 -11.51
N LEU A 145 6.94 2.04 -11.23
CA LEU A 145 8.26 2.51 -11.65
C LEU A 145 9.38 1.73 -10.94
N ILE A 146 9.23 1.48 -9.64
CA ILE A 146 10.16 0.67 -8.84
C ILE A 146 10.18 -0.78 -9.31
N LEU A 147 9.02 -1.39 -9.56
CA LEU A 147 8.92 -2.76 -10.06
C LEU A 147 9.61 -2.90 -11.42
N PHE A 148 9.45 -1.92 -12.31
CA PHE A 148 10.15 -1.86 -13.58
C PHE A 148 11.67 -1.75 -13.40
N LEU A 149 12.13 -0.88 -12.49
CA LEU A 149 13.54 -0.72 -12.17
C LEU A 149 14.14 -2.01 -11.60
N PHE A 150 13.45 -2.67 -10.68
CA PHE A 150 13.86 -3.94 -10.11
C PHE A 150 13.90 -5.08 -11.14
N HIS A 151 13.01 -5.09 -12.13
CA HIS A 151 13.08 -6.10 -13.19
C HIS A 151 14.26 -5.89 -14.14
N ASN A 152 14.60 -4.63 -14.46
CA ASN A 152 15.71 -4.32 -15.37
C ASN A 152 17.08 -4.46 -14.69
N PHE A 153 17.24 -3.91 -13.48
CA PHE A 153 18.54 -3.89 -12.79
C PHE A 153 18.70 -5.03 -11.79
N GLY A 154 17.61 -5.53 -11.21
CA GLY A 154 17.63 -6.53 -10.14
C GLY A 154 17.93 -7.95 -10.59
N LYS A 155 17.95 -8.25 -11.89
CA LYS A 155 18.32 -9.59 -12.39
C LYS A 155 19.75 -10.00 -12.00
N ASN A 156 20.64 -9.03 -11.83
CA ASN A 156 22.07 -9.26 -11.56
C ASN A 156 22.44 -9.27 -10.07
N ILE A 157 21.52 -8.91 -9.17
CA ILE A 157 21.82 -8.75 -7.73
C ILE A 157 20.95 -9.71 -6.91
N LEU A 158 21.57 -10.76 -6.35
CA LEU A 158 20.90 -11.76 -5.49
C LEU A 158 20.21 -11.13 -4.26
N PHE A 159 20.74 -10.02 -3.74
CA PHE A 159 20.13 -9.27 -2.63
C PHE A 159 18.74 -8.73 -2.99
N ILE A 160 18.58 -8.20 -4.21
CA ILE A 160 17.29 -7.66 -4.69
C ILE A 160 16.26 -8.78 -4.84
N LYS A 161 16.67 -10.00 -5.24
CA LYS A 161 15.76 -11.15 -5.31
C LYS A 161 15.28 -11.60 -3.93
N LYS A 162 16.16 -11.62 -2.92
CA LYS A 162 15.82 -12.09 -1.57
C LYS A 162 14.97 -11.06 -0.79
N TYR A 163 15.25 -9.77 -0.96
CA TYR A 163 14.60 -8.70 -0.18
C TYR A 163 13.63 -7.84 -1.01
N SER A 164 13.23 -8.29 -2.21
CA SER A 164 12.39 -7.50 -3.13
C SER A 164 11.13 -6.97 -2.47
N TYR A 165 10.40 -7.83 -1.75
CA TYR A 165 9.15 -7.45 -1.07
C TYR A 165 9.37 -6.34 -0.05
N SER A 166 10.35 -6.49 0.84
CA SER A 166 10.66 -5.51 1.89
C SER A 166 11.14 -4.19 1.29
N LEU A 167 11.97 -4.23 0.24
CA LEU A 167 12.41 -3.02 -0.46
C LEU A 167 11.25 -2.28 -1.12
N VAL A 168 10.34 -2.99 -1.79
CA VAL A 168 9.14 -2.36 -2.38
C VAL A 168 8.28 -1.72 -1.29
N LEU A 169 8.10 -2.39 -0.15
CA LEU A 169 7.33 -1.87 0.99
C LEU A 169 7.95 -0.59 1.57
N ILE A 170 9.26 -0.59 1.84
CA ILE A 170 9.96 0.59 2.36
C ILE A 170 9.84 1.75 1.39
N ILE A 171 10.03 1.50 0.10
CA ILE A 171 9.93 2.54 -0.92
C ILE A 171 8.50 3.05 -1.04
N TRP A 172 7.49 2.18 -0.89
CA TRP A 172 6.10 2.61 -0.84
C TRP A 172 5.88 3.61 0.29
N ILE A 173 6.26 3.25 1.52
CA ILE A 173 6.09 4.07 2.72
C ILE A 173 6.84 5.40 2.59
N VAL A 174 8.08 5.39 2.09
CA VAL A 174 8.84 6.63 1.88
C VAL A 174 8.17 7.48 0.81
N SER A 175 7.74 6.87 -0.28
CA SER A 175 7.06 7.60 -1.35
C SER A 175 5.71 8.13 -0.93
N THR A 176 5.00 7.56 0.05
CA THR A 176 3.74 8.15 0.54
C THR A 176 3.97 9.52 1.18
N GLN A 177 5.13 9.75 1.79
CA GLN A 177 5.47 11.05 2.40
C GLN A 177 5.61 12.18 1.38
N ILE A 178 5.89 11.85 0.11
CA ILE A 178 5.98 12.85 -0.97
C ILE A 178 4.58 13.34 -1.39
N PHE A 179 3.55 12.53 -1.15
CA PHE A 179 2.17 12.81 -1.56
C PHE A 179 1.26 13.22 -0.38
N LEU A 180 1.79 13.25 0.84
CA LEU A 180 1.15 13.83 2.04
C LEU A 180 1.40 15.34 2.06
#